data_AF-A0ABD4KVG1-F1
#
_entry.id   AF-A0ABD4KVG1-F1
#
_cell.length_a   1.000
_cell.length_b   1.000
_cell.length_c   1.000
_cell.angle_alpha   90.00
_cell.angle_beta   90.00
_cell.angle_gamma   90.00
#
_symmetry.space_group_name_H-M   'P 1'
#
loop_
_entity.id
_entity.type
_entity.pdbx_description
1 polymer ?
#
loop_
_entity_poly.entity_id
_entity_poly.type
_entity_poly.pdbx_seq_one_letter_code
_entity_poly.pdbx_strand_id
1 'polypeptide(L)'
;FVGLVRKLDALMISMDTLWLSSVLSNKQRVDGNYAWQQRIIKLARRIIDIEIRARKSAQAKGKEAEVEQAVPSTDDDLTEEETDTLSN
;
A
#
# COMPACT_ATOMS: atom_id res chain seq x y z
N PHE A 1 -8.68 -3.61 4.41
CA PHE A 1 -7.86 -2.51 3.84
C PHE A 1 -8.58 -1.16 3.85
N VAL A 2 -9.81 -1.04 3.32
CA VAL A 2 -10.59 0.21 3.26
C VAL A 2 -10.67 0.98 4.60
N GLY A 3 -10.87 0.28 5.72
CA GLY A 3 -10.88 0.93 7.04
C GLY A 3 -9.56 1.60 7.45
N LEU A 4 -8.42 1.11 6.97
CA LEU A 4 -7.11 1.74 7.18
C LEU A 4 -6.96 2.99 6.32
N VAL A 5 -7.47 2.97 5.08
CA VAL A 5 -7.47 4.13 4.19
C VAL A 5 -8.28 5.28 4.78
N ARG A 6 -9.47 4.99 5.34
CA ARG A 6 -10.27 6.01 6.06
C ARG A 6 -9.55 6.60 7.27
N LYS A 7 -8.79 5.78 8.01
CA LYS A 7 -7.98 6.27 9.14
C LYS A 7 -6.80 7.10 8.67
N LEU A 8 -6.20 6.76 7.53
CA LEU A 8 -5.17 7.59 6.90
C LEU A 8 -5.75 8.95 6.50
N ASP A 9 -6.93 8.97 5.87
CA ASP A 9 -7.61 10.21 5.49
C ASP A 9 -7.87 11.12 6.70
N ALA A 10 -8.43 10.56 7.79
CA ALA A 10 -8.61 11.29 9.04
C ALA A 10 -7.30 11.82 9.65
N LEU A 11 -6.21 11.06 9.51
CA LEU A 11 -4.88 11.48 9.95
C LEU A 11 -4.33 12.63 9.09
N MET A 12 -4.51 12.58 7.77
CA MET A 12 -4.08 13.67 6.86
C MET A 12 -4.82 14.96 7.20
N ILE A 13 -6.14 14.90 7.42
CA ILE A 13 -6.95 16.05 7.87
C ILE A 13 -6.39 16.63 9.18
N SER A 14 -6.03 15.77 10.13
CA SER A 14 -5.47 16.19 11.42
C SER A 14 -4.10 16.87 11.25
N MET A 15 -3.24 16.34 10.37
CA MET A 15 -1.93 16.94 10.06
C MET A 15 -2.08 18.30 9.37
N ASP A 16 -2.99 18.42 8.40
CA ASP A 16 -3.25 19.69 7.71
C ASP A 16 -3.85 20.72 8.68
N THR A 17 -4.72 20.31 9.61
CA THR A 17 -5.24 21.18 10.66
C THR A 17 -4.12 21.71 11.56
N LEU A 18 -3.22 20.82 12.01
CA LEU A 18 -2.07 21.21 12.83
C LEU A 18 -1.12 22.15 12.08
N TRP A 19 -0.90 21.91 10.79
CA TRP A 19 -0.11 22.79 9.95
C TRP A 19 -0.75 24.17 9.77
N LEU A 20 -2.06 24.25 9.47
CA LEU A 20 -2.79 25.51 9.35
C LEU A 20 -2.82 26.29 10.67
N SER A 21 -2.82 25.60 11.81
CA SER A 21 -2.69 26.20 13.15
C SER A 21 -1.25 26.62 13.51
N SER A 22 -0.29 26.51 12.58
CA SER A 22 1.14 26.81 12.78
C SER A 22 1.85 25.95 13.84
N VAL A 23 1.25 24.83 14.26
CA VAL A 23 1.86 23.87 15.21
C VAL A 23 2.91 22.99 14.50
N LEU A 24 2.66 22.64 13.24
CA LEU A 24 3.62 21.93 12.39
C LEU A 24 4.27 22.86 11.38
N SER A 25 5.56 22.69 11.15
CA SER A 25 6.23 23.30 10.00
C SER A 25 5.82 22.62 8.69
N ASN A 26 5.96 23.33 7.57
CA ASN A 26 5.68 22.76 6.25
C ASN A 26 6.51 21.49 5.97
N LYS A 27 7.76 21.46 6.45
CA LYS A 27 8.63 20.27 6.34
C LYS A 27 8.06 19.07 7.10
N GLN A 28 7.63 19.26 8.35
CA GLN A 28 7.05 18.18 9.15
C GLN A 28 5.74 17.63 8.54
N ARG A 29 4.93 18.50 7.92
CA ARG A 29 3.72 18.08 7.22
C ARG A 29 4.04 17.18 6.03
N VAL A 30 4.96 17.62 5.15
CA VAL A 30 5.35 16.85 3.96
C VAL A 30 6.01 15.53 4.34
N ASP A 31 6.97 15.56 5.26
CA ASP A 31 7.70 14.37 5.69
C ASP A 31 6.75 13.36 6.38
N GLY A 32 5.83 13.84 7.21
CA GLY A 32 4.85 12.97 7.88
C GLY A 32 3.81 12.38 6.91
N ASN A 33 3.32 13.17 5.95
CA ASN A 33 2.38 12.69 4.93
C ASN A 33 3.03 11.59 4.09
N TYR A 34 4.24 11.84 3.60
CA TYR A 34 5.02 10.86 2.84
C TYR A 34 5.23 9.57 3.64
N ALA A 35 5.65 9.67 4.91
CA ALA A 35 5.89 8.51 5.75
C ALA A 35 4.63 7.66 5.95
N TRP A 36 3.46 8.28 6.15
CA TRP A 36 2.20 7.55 6.36
C TRP A 36 1.64 6.96 5.07
N GLN A 37 1.74 7.66 3.94
CA GLN A 37 1.42 7.10 2.62
C GLN A 37 2.30 5.87 2.32
N GLN A 38 3.61 5.99 2.54
CA GLN A 38 4.55 4.92 2.27
C GLN A 38 4.33 3.70 3.17
N ARG A 39 3.87 3.88 4.42
CA ARG A 39 3.49 2.77 5.30
C ARG A 39 2.28 1.99 4.77
N ILE A 40 1.26 2.68 4.24
CA ILE A 40 0.09 2.01 3.66
C ILE A 40 0.45 1.28 2.36
N ILE A 41 1.25 1.89 1.50
CA ILE A 41 1.73 1.26 0.25
C ILE A 41 2.54 -0.01 0.57
N LYS A 42 3.47 0.06 1.53
CA LYS A 42 4.24 -1.11 1.97
C LYS A 42 3.34 -2.22 2.53
N LEU A 43 2.27 -1.87 3.24
CA LEU A 43 1.32 -2.86 3.73
C LEU A 43 0.55 -3.54 2.58
N ALA A 44 0.11 -2.77 1.58
CA ALA A 44 -0.57 -3.30 0.40
C ALA A 44 0.33 -4.28 -0.37
N ARG A 45 1.59 -3.89 -0.62
CA ARG A 45 2.60 -4.77 -1.26
C ARG A 45 2.78 -6.08 -0.49
N ARG A 46 2.89 -6.03 0.84
CA ARG A 46 3.01 -7.23 1.67
C ARG A 46 1.80 -8.17 1.58
N ILE A 47 0.58 -7.64 1.38
CA ILE A 47 -0.62 -8.45 1.20
C ILE A 47 -0.54 -9.21 -0.14
N ILE A 48 -0.15 -8.51 -1.21
CA ILE A 48 0.06 -9.09 -2.54
C ILE A 48 1.16 -10.16 -2.48
N ASP A 49 2.29 -9.89 -1.82
CA ASP A 49 3.37 -10.86 -1.66
C ASP A 49 2.94 -12.13 -0.92
N ILE A 50 2.01 -12.01 0.04
CA ILE A 50 1.45 -13.16 0.75
C ILE A 50 0.58 -13.98 -0.20
N GLU A 51 -0.25 -13.32 -1.02
CA GLU A 51 -1.08 -13.99 -2.03
C GLU A 51 -0.22 -14.76 -3.04
N ILE A 52 0.78 -14.10 -3.64
CA ILE A 52 1.69 -14.72 -4.60
C ILE A 52 2.37 -15.95 -3.99
N ARG A 53 2.84 -15.86 -2.74
CA ARG A 53 3.45 -17.01 -2.04
C ARG A 53 2.44 -18.12 -1.75
N ALA A 54 1.20 -17.78 -1.42
CA ALA A 54 0.13 -18.76 -1.22
C ALA A 54 -0.18 -19.51 -2.52
N ARG A 55 -0.28 -18.81 -3.65
CA ARG A 55 -0.43 -19.41 -4.99
C ARG A 55 0.75 -20.34 -5.32
N LYS A 56 2.00 -19.87 -5.19
CA LYS A 56 3.20 -20.70 -5.38
C LYS A 56 3.23 -21.94 -4.49
N SER A 57 2.79 -21.82 -3.22
CA SER A 57 2.69 -22.97 -2.32
C SER A 57 1.60 -23.97 -2.75
N ALA A 58 0.50 -23.50 -3.34
CA ALA A 58 -0.55 -24.37 -3.86
C ALA A 58 -0.12 -25.09 -5.14
N GLN A 59 0.61 -24.39 -6.03
CA GLN A 59 1.26 -24.99 -7.20
C GLN A 59 2.23 -26.10 -6.79
N ALA A 60 3.12 -25.84 -5.82
CA ALA A 60 4.06 -26.84 -5.31
C ALA A 60 3.37 -28.07 -4.69
N LYS A 61 2.11 -27.95 -4.26
CA LYS A 61 1.29 -29.05 -3.72
C LYS A 61 0.43 -29.74 -4.79
N GLY A 62 0.55 -29.37 -6.06
CA GLY A 62 -0.20 -29.95 -7.17
C GLY A 62 -1.68 -29.54 -7.23
N LYS A 63 -2.09 -28.50 -6.47
CA LYS A 63 -3.47 -27.98 -6.41
C LYS A 63 -3.67 -26.73 -7.27
N GLU A 64 -2.80 -26.52 -8.25
CA GLU A 64 -2.82 -25.34 -9.13
C GLU A 64 -4.15 -25.19 -9.88
N ALA A 65 -4.66 -26.27 -10.46
CA ALA A 65 -5.91 -26.27 -11.20
C ALA A 65 -7.13 -25.93 -10.32
N GLU A 66 -7.13 -26.31 -9.05
CA GLU A 66 -8.20 -25.97 -8.09
C GLU A 66 -8.15 -24.48 -7.72
N VAL A 67 -6.95 -23.90 -7.58
CA VAL A 67 -6.78 -22.48 -7.23
C VAL A 67 -7.14 -21.58 -8.41
N GLU A 68 -6.68 -21.91 -9.62
CA GLU A 68 -6.98 -21.12 -10.82
C GLU A 68 -8.46 -21.15 -11.19
N GLN A 69 -9.14 -22.28 -10.95
CA GLN A 69 -10.57 -22.42 -11.20
C GLN A 69 -11.43 -21.69 -10.14
N ALA A 70 -10.94 -21.56 -8.89
CA ALA A 70 -11.64 -20.89 -7.81
C ALA A 70 -11.38 -19.37 -7.75
N VAL A 71 -10.14 -18.95 -8.03
CA VAL A 71 -9.72 -17.55 -8.05
C VAL A 71 -8.75 -17.35 -9.23
N PRO A 72 -9.27 -17.05 -10.43
CA PRO A 72 -8.43 -16.80 -11.59
C PRO A 72 -7.43 -15.69 -11.28
N SER A 73 -6.21 -15.85 -11.77
CA SER A 73 -5.15 -14.86 -11.57
C SER A 73 -5.60 -13.53 -12.19
N THR A 74 -5.74 -12.50 -11.36
CA THR A 74 -5.94 -11.14 -11.85
C THR A 74 -4.55 -10.66 -12.21
N ASP A 75 -4.20 -10.73 -13.50
CA ASP A 75 -3.02 -10.05 -14.04
C ASP A 75 -3.26 -8.54 -13.96
N ASP A 76 -3.29 -8.00 -12.75
CA ASP A 76 -3.10 -6.57 -12.56
C ASP A 76 -1.60 -6.34 -12.50
N ASP A 77 -1.09 -5.99 -13.68
CA ASP A 77 0.18 -5.34 -13.95
C ASP A 77 0.37 -4.14 -13.00
N LEU A 78 0.74 -4.41 -11.74
CA LEU A 78 1.42 -3.45 -10.88
C LEU A 78 2.89 -3.49 -11.27
N THR A 79 3.18 -3.14 -12.53
CA THR A 79 4.52 -2.88 -13.00
C THR A 79 5.17 -1.88 -12.06
N GLU A 80 6.35 -2.26 -11.59
CA GLU A 80 7.22 -1.46 -10.75
C GLU A 80 7.75 -0.25 -11.54
N GLU A 81 6.91 0.74 -11.82
CA GLU A 81 7.39 2.05 -12.28
C GLU A 81 6.77 3.17 -11.44
N GLU A 82 7.58 4.19 -11.15
CA GLU A 82 7.28 5.38 -10.34
C GLU A 82 7.32 5.24 -8.80
N THR A 83 8.53 5.04 -8.24
CA THR A 83 8.89 5.81 -7.03
C THR A 83 10.28 6.47 -7.07
N ASP A 84 10.99 6.48 -8.21
CA ASP A 84 12.38 6.99 -8.27
C ASP A 84 12.54 8.37 -8.93
N THR A 85 11.45 9.12 -9.15
CA THR A 85 11.51 10.46 -9.78
C THR A 85 11.16 11.64 -8.87
N LEU A 86 10.95 11.44 -7.57
CA LEU A 86 10.77 12.52 -6.60
C LEU A 86 11.95 12.59 -5.62
N SER A 87 13.16 12.68 -6.16
CA SER A 87 14.38 13.06 -5.44
C SER A 87 15.33 13.78 -6.40
N ASN A 88 14.92 14.98 -6.83
CA ASN A 88 15.81 16.04 -7.31
C ASN A 88 15.18 17.40 -7.02
#